data_AF-A0A4R4KTE1-F1
#
_entry.id   AF-A0A4R4KTE1-F1
#
_cell.length_a   1.000
_cell.length_b   1.000
_cell.length_c   1.000
_cell.angle_alpha   90.00
_cell.angle_beta   90.00
_cell.angle_gamma   90.00
#
_symmetry.space_group_name_H-M   'P 1'
#
loop_
_entity.id
_entity.type
_entity.pdbx_description
1 polymer ?
#
loop_
_entity_poly.entity_id
_entity_poly.type
_entity_poly.pdbx_seq_one_letter_code
_entity_poly.pdbx_strand_id
1 'polypeptide(L)' 'MRRTGSTESDLAIDNTVCGTNDRDRSYPWTCDKILPTILARGSRMRVWVTRDGGATWWHRVCVGTGERVTQ' A
#
# COMPACT_ATOMS: atom_id res chain seq x y z
N MET A 1 5.54 -3.54 -13.49
CA MET A 1 6.85 -3.27 -14.13
C MET A 1 7.79 -2.70 -13.09
N ARG A 2 8.82 -3.44 -12.65
CA ARG A 2 9.78 -2.98 -11.62
C ARG A 2 10.90 -2.20 -12.32
N ARG A 3 11.01 -0.89 -12.05
CA ARG A 3 12.13 -0.06 -12.54
C ARG A 3 13.29 -0.14 -11.55
N THR A 4 14.45 -0.62 -12.01
CA THR A 4 15.68 -0.64 -11.21
C THR A 4 16.17 0.80 -10.96
N GLY A 5 16.46 1.14 -9.71
CA GLY A 5 16.93 2.48 -9.30
C GLY A 5 15.84 3.46 -8.83
N SER A 6 14.56 3.08 -8.87
CA SER A 6 13.47 3.92 -8.33
C SER A 6 13.26 3.62 -6.84
N THR A 7 13.31 4.66 -5.99
CA THR A 7 12.90 4.58 -4.58
C THR A 7 11.38 4.68 -4.41
N GLU A 8 10.65 4.94 -5.50
CA GLU A 8 9.19 5.08 -5.54
C GLU A 8 8.56 4.02 -6.45
N SER A 9 7.41 3.48 -6.05
CA SER A 9 6.64 2.52 -6.83
C SER A 9 5.15 2.77 -6.64
N ASP A 10 4.39 2.62 -7.73
CA ASP A 10 2.94 2.75 -7.74
C ASP A 10 2.26 1.38 -7.77
N LEU A 11 1.27 1.19 -6.91
CA LEU A 11 0.37 0.05 -6.91
C LEU A 11 -1.07 0.56 -6.93
N ALA A 12 -1.81 0.21 -7.99
CA ALA A 12 -3.25 0.44 -8.07
C ALA A 12 -3.97 -0.85 -7.68
N ILE A 13 -4.81 -0.77 -6.65
CA ILE A 13 -5.64 -1.90 -6.20
C ILE A 13 -7.09 -1.51 -6.43
N ASP A 14 -7.72 -2.17 -7.38
CA ASP A 14 -9.16 -2.16 -7.52
C ASP A 14 -9.71 -3.27 -6.62
N ASN A 15 -10.54 -2.89 -5.64
CA ASN A 15 -11.32 -3.79 -4.79
C ASN A 15 -10.66 -4.39 -3.51
N THR A 16 -9.68 -3.76 -2.85
CA THR A 16 -9.43 -4.13 -1.43
C THR A 16 -8.85 -3.01 -0.58
N VAL A 17 -9.39 -2.94 0.62
CA VAL A 17 -9.41 -1.77 1.49
C VAL A 17 -8.10 -1.62 2.24
N CYS A 18 -7.38 -0.53 1.96
CA CYS A 18 -6.21 -0.11 2.76
C CYS A 18 -6.61 0.49 4.12
N GLY A 19 -7.39 -0.27 4.90
CA GLY A 19 -7.87 0.16 6.23
C GLY A 19 -8.83 1.35 6.18
N THR A 20 -9.46 1.60 5.03
CA THR A 20 -10.29 2.80 4.82
C THR A 20 -11.78 2.58 5.09
N ASN A 21 -12.28 1.35 5.23
CA ASN A 21 -13.65 1.09 5.69
C ASN A 21 -13.66 0.86 7.20
N ASP A 22 -14.78 1.20 7.85
CA ASP A 22 -14.93 1.02 9.30
C ASP A 22 -14.76 -0.44 9.75
N ARG A 23 -15.18 -1.40 8.91
CA ARG A 23 -15.02 -2.84 9.17
C ARG A 23 -13.56 -3.30 9.24
N ASP A 24 -12.65 -2.53 8.66
CA ASP A 24 -11.22 -2.88 8.57
C ASP A 24 -10.39 -2.32 9.72
N ARG A 25 -10.97 -1.44 10.54
CA ARG A 25 -10.26 -0.84 11.68
C ARG A 25 -9.69 -1.91 12.60
N SER A 26 -10.49 -2.93 12.92
CA SER A 26 -10.09 -4.07 13.74
C SER A 26 -9.46 -5.21 12.94
N TYR A 27 -9.54 -5.20 11.61
CA TYR A 27 -9.01 -6.30 10.80
C TYR A 27 -7.48 -6.25 10.74
N PRO A 28 -6.76 -7.32 11.14
CA PRO A 28 -5.30 -7.27 11.27
C PRO A 28 -4.56 -7.21 9.92
N TRP A 29 -5.21 -7.64 8.83
CA TRP A 29 -4.58 -7.85 7.53
C TRP A 29 -5.10 -6.88 6.47
N THR A 30 -4.89 -5.59 6.71
CA THR A 30 -5.19 -4.54 5.73
C THR A 30 -3.93 -4.08 5.02
N CYS A 31 -4.09 -3.58 3.81
CA CYS A 31 -2.98 -3.13 2.98
C CYS A 31 -2.07 -2.13 3.72
N ASP A 32 -2.64 -1.18 4.47
CA ASP A 32 -1.90 -0.16 5.21
C ASP A 32 -1.10 -0.71 6.40
N LYS A 33 -1.49 -1.88 6.94
CA LYS A 33 -0.78 -2.57 8.02
C LYS A 33 0.32 -3.48 7.49
N ILE A 34 0.08 -4.14 6.35
CA ILE A 34 1.02 -5.12 5.78
C ILE A 34 2.10 -4.45 4.95
N LEU A 35 1.73 -3.52 4.05
CA LEU A 35 2.65 -2.96 3.06
C LEU A 35 3.91 -2.35 3.67
N PRO A 36 3.86 -1.55 4.76
CA PRO A 36 5.07 -1.04 5.40
C PRO A 36 6.08 -2.14 5.76
N THR A 37 5.60 -3.29 6.25
CA THR A 37 6.47 -4.37 6.74
C THR A 37 7.21 -5.11 5.63
N ILE A 38 6.64 -5.20 4.44
CA ILE A 38 7.21 -5.94 3.30
C ILE A 38 7.96 -5.03 2.31
N LEU A 39 7.88 -3.71 2.49
CA LEU A 39 8.63 -2.73 1.71
C LEU A 39 10.04 -2.56 2.29
N ALA A 40 11.03 -2.39 1.41
CA ALA A 40 12.39 -2.10 1.83
C ALA A 40 12.45 -0.85 2.72
N ARG A 41 13.32 -0.85 3.74
CA ARG A 41 13.42 0.27 4.68
C ARG A 41 13.65 1.60 3.95
N GLY A 42 12.80 2.59 4.23
CA GLY A 42 12.88 3.93 3.63
C GLY A 42 12.33 4.04 2.21
N SER A 43 11.94 2.92 1.57
CA SER A 43 11.23 2.97 0.29
C SER A 43 9.84 3.56 0.48
N ARG A 44 9.34 4.24 -0.55
CA ARG A 44 8.02 4.86 -0.56
C ARG A 44 7.16 4.17 -1.60
N MET A 45 5.98 3.72 -1.20
CA MET A 45 4.98 3.18 -2.12
C MET A 45 3.72 4.02 -2.06
N ARG A 46 3.25 4.47 -3.21
CA ARG A 46 1.96 5.14 -3.32
C ARG A 46 0.92 4.11 -3.73
N VAL A 47 -0.11 3.99 -2.91
CA VAL A 47 -1.23 3.09 -3.16
C VAL A 47 -2.44 3.92 -3.52
N TRP A 48 -2.94 3.72 -4.73
CA TRP A 48 -4.16 4.34 -5.23
C TRP A 48 -5.34 3.42 -5.02
N VAL A 49 -6.44 3.96 -4.52
CA VAL A 49 -7.65 3.23 -4.18
C VAL A 49 -8.86 3.97 -4.73
N THR A 50 -9.80 3.19 -5.25
CA THR A 50 -11.12 3.63 -5.71
C THR A 50 -12.18 2.68 -5.14
N ARG A 51 -13.41 3.17 -4.94
CA ARG A 51 -14.57 2.38 -4.46
C ARG A 51 -15.72 2.39 -5.44
N ASP A 52 -15.69 3.30 -6.40
CA ASP A 52 -16.75 3.58 -7.36
C ASP A 52 -16.32 3.18 -8.78
N GLY A 53 -15.47 2.15 -8.89
CA GLY A 53 -15.00 1.63 -10.17
C GLY A 53 -14.11 2.61 -10.95
N GLY A 54 -13.40 3.49 -10.26
CA GLY A 54 -12.45 4.44 -10.86
C GLY A 54 -13.03 5.83 -11.15
N ALA A 55 -14.23 6.16 -10.66
CA ALA A 55 -14.78 7.51 -10.79
C ALA A 55 -14.12 8.50 -9.82
N THR A 56 -13.75 8.06 -8.62
CA THR A 56 -12.96 8.82 -7.65
C THR A 56 -11.78 8.02 -7.15
N TRP A 57 -10.68 8.73 -6.89
CA TRP A 57 -9.40 8.17 -6.48
C TRP A 57 -8.86 8.90 -5.26
N TRP A 58 -8.38 8.14 -4.28
CA TRP A 58 -7.54 8.64 -3.19
C TRP A 58 -6.28 7.82 -3.14
N HIS A 59 -5.23 8.40 -2.57
CA HIS A 59 -3.97 7.69 -2.39
C HIS A 59 -3.47 7.77 -0.96
N ARG A 60 -2.70 6.74 -0.59
CA ARG A 60 -1.91 6.70 0.64
C ARG A 60 -0.46 6.44 0.28
N VAL A 61 0.45 7.08 0.99
CA VAL A 61 1.88 6.76 0.91
C VAL A 61 2.24 5.86 2.08
N CYS A 62 2.74 4.67 1.77
CA CYS A 62 3.33 3.73 2.72
C CYS A 62 4.86 3.90 2.70
N VAL A 63 5.46 3.94 3.89
CA VAL A 63 6.92 3.95 4.06
C VAL A 63 7.36 2.58 4.54
N GLY A 64 8.34 1.98 3.87
CA GLY A 64 8.83 0.67 4.24
C GLY A 64 9.62 0.68 5.55
N THR A 65 9.33 -0.28 6.41
CA THR A 65 10.07 -0.56 7.65
C THR A 65 11.15 -1.63 7.42
N GLY A 66 10.95 -2.49 6.42
CA GLY A 66 11.85 -3.61 6.10
C GLY A 66 11.77 -4.79 7.07
N GLU A 67 10.79 -4.83 7.98
CA GLU A 67 10.67 -5.86 9.02
C GLU A 67 10.50 -7.28 8.47
N ARG A 68 9.92 -7.43 7.29
CA ARG A 68 9.68 -8.73 6.62
C ARG A 68 10.49 -8.92 5.34
N VAL A 69 11.45 -8.04 5.07
CA VAL A 69 12.37 -8.20 3.93
C VAL A 69 13.57 -8.99 4.42
N THR A 70 13.51 -10.32 4.34
CA THR A 70 14.69 -11.18 4.53
C THR A 70 15.60 -11.03 3.33
N GLN A 71 16.85 -10.62 3.57
CA GLN A 71 17.90 -10.56 2.56
C GLN A 71 18.33 -11.96 2.11
#